data_AF-U2KYG2-F1
#
_entry.id   AF-U2KYG2-F1
#
_cell.length_a   1.000
_cell.length_b   1.000
_cell.length_c   1.000
_cell.angle_alpha   90.00
_cell.angle_beta   90.00
_cell.angle_gamma   90.00
#
_symmetry.space_group_name_H-M   'P 1'
#
loop_
_entity.id
_entity.type
_entity.pdbx_description
1 polymer ?
#
loop_
_entity_poly.entity_id
_entity_poly.type
_entity_poly.pdbx_seq_one_letter_code
_entity_poly.pdbx_strand_id
1 'polypeptide(L)'
;MPFKPNKVLSEITHQNMLNFVDESQILADEESIAGGDIGDVSLFYPTTQFGYTGFKGVLHGADFEIIDENKAYLEPAKIVCGTVADLFTDKKLLREIQACHRFMDKEKYLAYLEKESSK
;
A
#
# COMPACT_ATOMS: atom_id res chain seq x y z
N MET A 1 -5.10 5.31 12.47
CA MET A 1 -4.25 6.48 12.12
C MET A 1 -4.24 6.70 10.61
N PRO A 2 -3.97 7.91 10.07
CA PRO A 2 -3.87 8.12 8.62
C PRO A 2 -2.72 7.29 8.03
N PHE A 3 -2.97 6.64 6.89
CA PHE A 3 -1.94 5.86 6.20
C PHE A 3 -0.87 6.76 5.59
N LYS A 4 0.40 6.46 5.87
CA LYS A 4 1.56 7.14 5.29
C LYS A 4 2.45 6.11 4.60
N PRO A 5 2.40 5.98 3.27
CA PRO A 5 3.18 4.99 2.56
C PRO A 5 4.69 5.29 2.67
N ASN A 6 5.51 4.23 2.70
CA ASN A 6 6.95 4.35 2.59
C ASN A 6 7.31 4.69 1.14
N LYS A 7 7.88 5.88 0.92
CA LYS A 7 8.16 6.40 -0.43
C LYS A 7 9.07 5.51 -1.27
N VAL A 8 10.10 4.92 -0.67
CA VAL A 8 11.04 4.04 -1.38
C VAL A 8 10.35 2.74 -1.77
N LEU A 9 9.57 2.14 -0.86
CA LEU A 9 8.79 0.93 -1.15
C LEU A 9 7.70 1.18 -2.20
N SER A 10 7.05 2.35 -2.14
CA SER A 10 6.08 2.77 -3.16
C SER A 10 6.75 2.92 -4.53
N GLU A 11 7.95 3.50 -4.60
CA GLU A 11 8.67 3.63 -5.88
C GLU A 11 9.05 2.28 -6.48
N ILE A 12 9.53 1.33 -5.68
CA ILE A 12 9.82 -0.04 -6.17
C ILE A 12 8.53 -0.70 -6.70
N THR A 13 7.42 -0.52 -5.99
CA THR A 13 6.12 -1.04 -6.42
C THR A 13 5.64 -0.35 -7.69
N HIS A 14 5.85 0.95 -7.81
CA HIS A 14 5.54 1.75 -8.99
C HIS A 14 6.30 1.24 -10.23
N GLN A 15 7.61 0.99 -10.10
CA GLN A 15 8.41 0.40 -11.18
C GLN A 15 7.87 -0.98 -11.61
N ASN A 16 7.36 -1.77 -10.66
CA ASN A 16 6.71 -3.05 -11.00
C ASN A 16 5.36 -2.88 -11.71
N MET A 17 4.61 -1.80 -11.46
CA MET A 17 3.36 -1.50 -12.18
C MET A 17 3.61 -1.19 -13.66
N LEU A 18 4.72 -0.55 -13.99
CA LEU A 18 5.09 -0.17 -15.36
C LEU A 18 5.33 -1.37 -16.29
N ASN A 19 5.40 -2.59 -15.75
CA ASN A 19 5.40 -3.82 -16.55
C ASN A 19 4.01 -4.19 -17.11
N PHE A 20 2.94 -3.54 -16.63
CA PHE A 20 1.54 -3.90 -16.93
C PHE A 20 0.73 -2.74 -17.50
N VAL A 21 1.05 -1.50 -17.12
CA VAL A 21 0.30 -0.31 -17.54
C VAL A 21 1.27 0.81 -17.92
N ASP A 22 0.81 1.71 -18.77
CA ASP A 22 1.56 2.93 -19.08
C ASP A 22 1.56 3.87 -17.88
N GLU A 23 2.65 4.63 -17.69
CA GLU A 23 2.77 5.67 -16.66
C GLU A 23 1.55 6.61 -16.61
N SER A 24 1.00 6.97 -17.78
CA SER A 24 -0.17 7.85 -17.89
C SER A 24 -1.47 7.29 -17.28
N GLN A 25 -1.50 6.01 -16.94
CA GLN A 25 -2.62 5.33 -16.30
C GLN A 25 -2.44 5.18 -14.78
N ILE A 26 -1.28 5.58 -14.24
CA ILE A 26 -0.97 5.48 -12.82
C ILE A 26 -1.24 6.84 -12.16
N LEU A 27 -2.13 6.83 -11.18
CA LEU A 27 -2.33 7.97 -10.28
C LEU A 27 -1.46 7.77 -9.05
N ALA A 28 -0.42 8.60 -8.90
CA ALA A 28 0.54 8.53 -7.81
C ALA A 28 0.22 9.55 -6.72
N ASP A 29 0.62 9.24 -5.48
CA ASP A 29 0.45 10.10 -4.30
C ASP A 29 -1.01 10.50 -3.98
N GLU A 30 -1.97 9.70 -4.42
CA GLU A 30 -3.40 9.90 -4.12
C GLU A 30 -3.70 9.70 -2.62
N GLU A 31 -4.44 10.63 -2.03
CA GLU A 31 -4.95 10.50 -0.66
C GLU A 31 -6.28 9.75 -0.66
N SER A 32 -6.30 8.58 -0.02
CA SER A 32 -7.53 7.82 0.15
C SER A 32 -8.31 8.30 1.37
N ILE A 33 -9.62 8.51 1.20
CA ILE A 33 -10.57 8.69 2.30
C ILE A 33 -11.02 7.34 2.91
N ALA A 34 -10.56 6.21 2.36
CA ALA A 34 -10.89 4.90 2.88
C ALA A 34 -10.26 4.72 4.28
N GLY A 35 -11.09 4.47 5.28
CA GLY A 35 -10.65 4.13 6.62
C GLY A 35 -10.24 2.66 6.69
N GLY A 36 -8.95 2.41 6.90
CA GLY A 36 -8.39 1.06 7.09
C GLY A 36 -7.38 1.00 8.23
N ASP A 37 -7.14 -0.20 8.76
CA ASP A 37 -6.15 -0.47 9.81
C ASP A 37 -4.69 -0.40 9.30
N ILE A 38 -4.50 -0.38 7.98
CA ILE A 38 -3.18 -0.27 7.34
C ILE A 38 -2.40 0.98 7.79
N GLY A 39 -3.11 2.04 8.18
CA GLY A 39 -2.47 3.22 8.74
C GLY A 39 -1.76 2.92 10.06
N ASP A 40 -2.32 2.04 10.89
CA ASP A 40 -1.69 1.60 12.13
C ASP A 40 -0.53 0.64 11.85
N VAL A 41 -0.66 -0.25 10.87
CA VAL A 41 0.45 -1.12 10.41
C VAL A 41 1.64 -0.27 9.95
N SER A 42 1.37 0.81 9.22
CA SER A 42 2.39 1.75 8.73
C SER A 42 3.13 2.53 9.81
N LEU A 43 2.72 2.43 11.08
CA LEU A 43 3.48 3.00 12.21
C LEU A 43 4.63 2.10 12.62
N PHE A 44 4.53 0.79 12.36
CA PHE A 44 5.48 -0.21 12.85
C PHE A 44 6.33 -0.82 11.74
N TYR A 45 5.83 -0.80 10.52
CA TYR A 45 6.50 -1.42 9.39
C TYR A 45 6.46 -0.51 8.17
N PRO A 46 7.53 -0.51 7.35
CA PRO A 46 7.46 0.08 6.02
C PRO A 46 6.34 -0.58 5.22
N THR A 47 5.35 0.22 4.83
CA THR A 47 4.14 -0.26 4.18
C THR A 47 3.88 0.57 2.94
N THR A 48 3.39 -0.06 1.88
CA THR A 48 2.83 0.60 0.70
C THR A 48 1.44 0.03 0.43
N GLN A 49 0.61 0.78 -0.27
CA GLN A 49 -0.71 0.36 -0.72
C GLN A 49 -0.96 0.96 -2.10
N PHE A 50 -1.57 0.19 -2.97
CA PHE A 50 -2.06 0.66 -4.26
C PHE A 50 -3.44 0.08 -4.55
N GLY A 51 -4.25 0.85 -5.28
CA GLY A 51 -5.48 0.36 -5.88
C GLY A 51 -5.20 -0.18 -7.28
N TYR A 52 -6.12 -1.01 -7.78
CA TYR A 52 -6.05 -1.50 -9.15
C TYR A 52 -7.45 -1.61 -9.75
N THR A 53 -7.53 -1.61 -11.09
CA THR A 53 -8.81 -1.71 -11.81
C THR A 53 -9.24 -3.18 -11.99
N GLY A 54 -10.30 -3.41 -12.76
CA GLY A 54 -10.90 -4.73 -12.99
C GLY A 54 -12.28 -4.90 -12.35
N PHE A 55 -12.84 -3.80 -11.84
CA PHE A 55 -14.14 -3.76 -11.17
C PHE A 55 -15.04 -2.71 -11.83
N LYS A 56 -16.36 -2.90 -11.72
CA LYS A 56 -17.36 -1.85 -11.98
C LYS A 56 -18.37 -1.76 -10.82
N GLY A 57 -19.16 -0.69 -10.82
CA GLY A 57 -20.12 -0.40 -9.77
C GLY A 57 -19.51 0.36 -8.59
N VAL A 58 -20.31 0.59 -7.55
CA VAL A 58 -19.88 1.34 -6.36
C VAL A 58 -19.25 0.39 -5.34
N LEU A 59 -18.10 0.75 -4.76
CA LEU A 59 -17.52 -0.01 -3.64
C LEU A 59 -18.56 -0.12 -2.49
N HIS A 60 -18.84 -1.36 -2.05
CA HIS A 60 -19.93 -1.73 -1.13
C HIS A 60 -21.37 -1.60 -1.67
N GLY A 61 -21.53 -1.29 -2.95
CA GLY A 61 -22.82 -1.29 -3.65
C GLY A 61 -23.25 -2.69 -4.09
N ALA A 62 -24.57 -2.85 -4.32
CA ALA A 62 -25.13 -4.10 -4.85
C ALA A 62 -24.76 -4.36 -6.33
N ASP A 63 -24.24 -3.34 -7.01
CA ASP A 63 -23.76 -3.36 -8.39
C ASP A 63 -22.24 -3.59 -8.50
N PHE A 64 -21.54 -3.80 -7.38
CA PHE A 64 -20.11 -4.07 -7.40
C PHE A 64 -19.82 -5.45 -7.99
N GLU A 65 -19.05 -5.48 -9.07
CA GLU A 65 -18.68 -6.73 -9.73
C GLU A 65 -17.30 -6.66 -10.38
N ILE A 66 -16.66 -7.83 -10.48
CA ILE A 66 -15.42 -8.02 -11.23
C ILE A 66 -15.76 -8.13 -12.71
N ILE A 67 -15.10 -7.32 -13.53
CA ILE A 67 -15.29 -7.29 -14.99
C ILE A 67 -14.06 -7.76 -15.77
N ASP A 68 -12.90 -7.82 -15.11
CA ASP A 68 -11.65 -8.29 -15.68
C ASP A 68 -10.85 -8.99 -14.58
N GLU A 69 -10.88 -10.33 -14.58
CA GLU A 69 -10.21 -11.16 -13.59
C GLU A 69 -8.68 -11.05 -13.66
N ASN A 70 -8.12 -10.79 -14.86
CA ASN A 70 -6.68 -10.64 -15.01
C ASN A 70 -6.23 -9.36 -14.29
N LYS A 71 -6.96 -8.26 -14.46
CA LYS A 71 -6.68 -7.01 -13.74
C LYS A 71 -7.04 -7.08 -12.25
N ALA A 72 -8.17 -7.68 -11.91
CA ALA A 72 -8.61 -7.76 -10.51
C ALA A 72 -7.70 -8.65 -9.64
N TYR A 73 -7.06 -9.67 -10.22
CA TYR A 73 -6.31 -10.67 -9.46
C TYR A 73 -4.86 -10.84 -9.89
N LEU A 74 -4.61 -11.09 -11.18
CA LEU A 74 -3.31 -11.59 -11.64
C LEU A 74 -2.25 -10.48 -11.72
N GLU A 75 -2.60 -9.33 -12.29
CA GLU A 75 -1.69 -8.18 -12.39
C GLU A 75 -1.27 -7.64 -11.01
N PRO A 76 -2.18 -7.32 -10.07
CA PRO A 76 -1.78 -6.86 -8.73
C PRO A 76 -0.97 -7.92 -7.98
N ALA A 77 -1.28 -9.21 -8.12
CA ALA A 77 -0.47 -10.27 -7.54
C ALA A 77 0.96 -10.30 -8.11
N LYS A 78 1.11 -10.17 -9.44
CA LYS A 78 2.42 -10.10 -10.10
C LYS A 78 3.21 -8.87 -9.68
N ILE A 79 2.56 -7.71 -9.56
CA ILE A 79 3.19 -6.47 -9.07
C ILE A 79 3.75 -6.70 -7.66
N VAL A 80 2.95 -7.26 -6.75
CA VAL A 80 3.40 -7.60 -5.39
C VAL A 80 4.56 -8.60 -5.40
N CYS A 81 4.47 -9.67 -6.21
CA CYS A 81 5.54 -10.65 -6.33
C CYS A 81 6.84 -10.05 -6.90
N GLY A 82 6.74 -9.16 -7.89
CA GLY A 82 7.88 -8.44 -8.45
C GLY A 82 8.55 -7.54 -7.43
N THR A 83 7.77 -6.73 -6.70
CA THR A 83 8.28 -5.93 -5.57
C THR A 83 9.01 -6.81 -4.56
N VAL A 84 8.43 -7.93 -4.16
CA VAL A 84 9.07 -8.87 -3.22
C VAL A 84 10.38 -9.41 -3.78
N ALA A 85 10.43 -9.78 -5.07
CA ALA A 85 11.64 -10.28 -5.72
C ALA A 85 12.76 -9.23 -5.74
N ASP A 86 12.44 -7.95 -6.01
CA ASP A 86 13.40 -6.85 -5.97
C ASP A 86 13.99 -6.68 -4.56
N LEU A 87 13.14 -6.76 -3.53
CA LEU A 87 13.58 -6.68 -2.13
C LEU A 87 14.49 -7.84 -1.71
N PHE A 88 14.25 -9.04 -2.25
CA PHE A 88 15.09 -10.20 -1.98
C PHE A 88 16.45 -10.14 -2.68
N THR A 89 16.51 -9.49 -3.84
CA THR A 89 17.70 -9.46 -4.69
C THR A 89 18.62 -8.27 -4.38
N ASP A 90 18.07 -7.13 -3.98
CA ASP A 90 18.85 -5.94 -3.60
C ASP A 90 18.67 -5.53 -2.13
N LYS A 91 19.64 -5.94 -1.31
CA LYS A 91 19.71 -5.55 0.11
C LYS A 91 19.90 -4.04 0.33
N LYS A 92 20.32 -3.29 -0.67
CA LYS A 92 20.42 -1.82 -0.59
C LYS A 92 19.03 -1.20 -0.47
N LEU A 93 18.06 -1.68 -1.24
CA LEU A 93 16.66 -1.22 -1.17
C LEU A 93 16.09 -1.39 0.24
N LEU A 94 16.35 -2.53 0.89
CA LEU A 94 15.93 -2.76 2.28
C LEU A 94 16.49 -1.70 3.25
N ARG A 95 17.76 -1.31 3.10
CA ARG A 95 18.38 -0.29 3.94
C ARG A 95 17.77 1.09 3.70
N GLU A 96 17.48 1.43 2.45
CA GLU A 96 16.86 2.71 2.09
C GLU A 96 15.42 2.81 2.61
N ILE A 97 14.65 1.73 2.47
CA ILE A 97 13.30 1.60 3.02
C ILE A 97 13.31 1.81 4.55
N GLN A 98 14.21 1.14 5.25
CA GLN A 98 14.35 1.28 6.71
C GLN A 98 14.79 2.69 7.12
N ALA A 99 15.73 3.29 6.39
CA ALA A 99 16.27 4.60 6.72
C ALA A 99 15.24 5.74 6.60
N CYS A 100 14.28 5.63 5.69
CA CYS A 100 13.24 6.64 5.50
C CYS A 100 11.96 6.39 6.32
N HIS A 101 11.84 5.26 7.01
CA HIS A 101 10.65 4.92 7.80
C HIS A 101 10.72 5.47 9.23
N ARG A 102 9.59 5.94 9.76
CA ARG A 102 9.49 6.51 11.11
C ARG A 102 8.66 5.57 12.00
N PHE A 103 9.36 4.69 12.70
CA PHE A 103 8.77 3.71 13.60
C PHE A 103 8.15 4.37 14.85
N MET A 104 6.96 3.91 15.22
CA MET A 104 6.34 4.16 16.52
C MET A 104 6.62 2.99 17.46
N ASP A 105 6.94 3.31 18.71
CA ASP A 105 7.10 2.30 19.75
C ASP A 105 5.75 1.75 20.21
N LYS A 106 5.69 0.48 20.59
CA LYS A 106 4.45 -0.18 21.04
C LYS A 106 3.80 0.56 22.22
N GLU A 107 4.59 1.01 23.20
CA GLU A 107 4.05 1.73 24.35
C GLU A 107 3.38 3.05 23.94
N LYS A 108 3.95 3.77 22.96
CA LYS A 108 3.37 5.02 22.44
C LYS A 108 2.05 4.77 21.72
N TYR A 109 1.98 3.68 20.95
CA TYR A 109 0.75 3.29 20.27
C TYR A 109 -0.36 2.89 21.25
N LEU A 110 -0.03 2.10 22.29
CA LEU A 110 -1.00 1.75 23.33
C LEU A 110 -1.53 2.98 24.08
N ALA A 111 -0.65 3.91 24.44
CA ALA A 111 -1.05 5.18 25.06
C ALA A 111 -1.96 6.03 24.15
N TYR A 112 -1.73 6.00 22.83
CA TYR A 112 -2.63 6.62 21.85
C TYR A 112 -4.02 5.97 21.87
N LEU A 113 -4.09 4.64 21.83
CA LEU A 113 -5.37 3.91 21.83
C LEU A 113 -6.18 4.14 23.11
N GLU A 114 -5.53 4.15 24.28
CA GLU A 114 -6.18 4.46 25.56
C GLU A 114 -6.79 5.86 25.57
N LYS A 115 -6.06 6.85 25.04
CA LYS A 115 -6.52 8.23 24.93
C LYS A 115 -7.72 8.36 23.99
N GLU A 116 -7.73 7.68 22.85
CA GLU A 116 -8.86 7.71 21.92
C GLU A 116 -10.08 6.95 22.46
N SER A 117 -9.86 5.87 23.24
CA SER A 117 -10.95 5.09 23.86
C SER A 117 -11.61 5.79 25.06
N SER A 118 -10.98 6.85 25.58
CA SER A 118 -11.48 7.64 26.71
C SER A 118 -12.26 8.90 26.27
N LYS A 119 -12.47 9.08 24.96
CA LYS A 119 -13.33 10.12 24.37
C LYS A 119 -14.71 9.57 24.10
#